data_AF-A7S5V1-F1
#
_entry.id   AF-A7S5V1-F1
#
_cell.length_a   1.000
_cell.length_b   1.000
_cell.length_c   1.000
_cell.angle_alpha   90.00
_cell.angle_beta   90.00
_cell.angle_gamma   90.00
#
_symmetry.space_group_name_H-M   'P 1'
#
loop_
_entity.id
_entity.type
_entity.pdbx_description
1 polymer ?
#
loop_
_entity_poly.entity_id
_entity_poly.type
_entity_poly.pdbx_seq_one_letter_code
_entity_poly.pdbx_strand_id
1 'polypeptide(L)'
;MSSWIYILIPSPSTGVCPPLKMNLVFLIDNSGSINDTEFDNFKEFAKKLAESFTISATYTHVAAVYFNTLANFGFNLKYDINVIKTAIDNLPNIGGGTHIGKALTYTLDNVFKVAPRQNVKNVLVVLTDGKSHDSVTLPAAAVRNYGPGVEVFAVGVGAGDSFVAQLNVIASDPDEDHVFHVEHFSQIESTTGAVEDEICKGKY
;
A
#
# COMPACT_ATOMS: atom_id res chain seq x y z
N MET A 1 -4.32 -22.56 -30.78
CA MET A 1 -4.28 -23.11 -29.41
C MET A 1 -4.11 -21.94 -28.47
N SER A 2 -5.22 -21.34 -28.04
CA SER A 2 -5.24 -20.20 -27.13
C SER A 2 -5.52 -20.72 -25.73
N SER A 3 -4.48 -20.74 -24.89
CA SER A 3 -4.61 -21.07 -23.47
C SER A 3 -5.08 -19.82 -22.73
N TRP A 4 -6.28 -19.88 -22.16
CA TRP A 4 -6.78 -18.88 -21.24
C TRP A 4 -6.20 -19.18 -19.85
N ILE A 5 -5.43 -18.26 -19.29
CA ILE A 5 -4.99 -18.31 -17.89
C ILE A 5 -6.18 -17.85 -17.04
N TYR A 6 -6.76 -18.79 -16.29
CA TYR A 6 -7.67 -18.45 -15.21
C TYR A 6 -6.84 -17.80 -14.09
N ILE A 7 -7.11 -16.53 -13.79
CA ILE A 7 -6.69 -15.93 -12.52
C ILE A 7 -7.41 -16.72 -11.43
N LEU A 8 -6.68 -17.55 -10.69
CA LEU A 8 -7.18 -18.18 -9.48
C LEU A 8 -7.27 -17.08 -8.43
N ILE A 9 -8.40 -16.38 -8.38
CA ILE A 9 -8.77 -15.59 -7.21
C ILE A 9 -8.91 -16.62 -6.06
N PRO A 10 -8.07 -16.57 -5.02
CA PRO A 10 -8.24 -17.46 -3.88
C PRO A 10 -9.66 -17.27 -3.34
N SER A 11 -10.34 -18.39 -3.05
CA SER A 11 -11.66 -18.37 -2.41
C SER A 11 -11.58 -17.51 -1.15
N PRO A 12 -12.55 -16.61 -0.91
CA PRO A 12 -12.57 -15.83 0.32
C PRO A 12 -12.51 -16.79 1.50
N SER A 13 -11.51 -16.58 2.36
CA SER A 13 -11.44 -17.35 3.59
C SER A 13 -12.71 -17.04 4.37
N THR A 14 -13.45 -18.06 4.78
CA THR A 14 -14.74 -17.92 5.50
C THR A 14 -14.55 -17.41 6.94
N GLY A 15 -13.42 -16.78 7.25
CA GLY A 15 -13.08 -16.23 8.55
C GLY A 15 -12.81 -14.74 8.46
N VAL A 16 -13.50 -13.97 9.30
CA VAL A 16 -13.17 -12.55 9.54
C VAL A 16 -11.70 -12.45 9.95
N CYS A 17 -10.94 -11.52 9.36
CA CYS A 17 -9.55 -11.28 9.71
C CYS A 17 -9.40 -11.11 11.24
N PRO A 18 -8.58 -11.92 11.92
CA PRO A 18 -8.44 -11.80 13.36
C PRO A 18 -7.83 -10.43 13.73
N PRO A 19 -8.11 -9.88 14.92
CA PRO A 19 -7.47 -8.64 15.35
C PRO A 19 -5.94 -8.74 15.35
N LEU A 20 -5.28 -7.95 14.49
CA LEU A 20 -3.82 -7.92 14.37
C LEU A 20 -3.22 -6.76 15.15
N LYS A 21 -2.06 -6.98 15.76
CA LYS A 21 -1.21 -5.87 16.25
C LYS A 21 -0.26 -5.50 15.12
N MET A 22 -0.52 -4.37 14.47
CA MET A 22 0.32 -3.92 13.36
C MET A 22 0.33 -2.43 13.16
N ASN A 23 1.40 -1.93 12.55
CA ASN A 23 1.45 -0.62 11.92
C ASN A 23 1.17 -0.82 10.41
N LEU A 24 0.02 -0.33 9.95
CA LEU A 24 -0.39 -0.33 8.55
C LEU A 24 -0.10 1.06 7.96
N VAL A 25 0.76 1.12 6.94
CA VAL A 25 1.15 2.39 6.33
C VAL A 25 0.75 2.38 4.87
N PHE A 26 0.05 3.41 4.43
CA PHE A 26 -0.25 3.65 3.03
C PHE A 26 0.80 4.60 2.43
N LEU A 27 1.36 4.24 1.29
CA LEU A 27 2.17 5.11 0.46
C LEU A 27 1.43 5.36 -0.86
N ILE A 28 0.84 6.54 -0.99
CA ILE A 28 -0.17 6.84 -2.02
C ILE A 28 0.40 7.80 -3.07
N ASP A 29 0.40 7.37 -4.32
CA ASP A 29 0.77 8.19 -5.46
C ASP A 29 -0.22 9.34 -5.68
N ASN A 30 0.33 10.51 -5.95
CA ASN A 30 -0.34 11.79 -6.20
C ASN A 30 0.41 12.53 -7.32
N SER A 31 0.92 11.77 -8.28
CA SER A 31 1.57 12.29 -9.47
C SER A 31 0.55 12.90 -10.44
N GLY A 32 1.05 13.65 -11.42
CA GLY A 32 0.22 14.39 -12.36
C GLY A 32 -0.50 13.53 -13.40
N SER A 33 -0.26 12.22 -13.45
CA SER A 33 -1.02 11.29 -14.28
C SER A 33 -2.38 10.92 -13.67
N ILE A 34 -2.55 11.15 -12.36
CA ILE A 34 -3.74 10.80 -11.60
C ILE A 34 -4.65 12.02 -11.51
N ASN A 35 -5.87 11.93 -12.02
CA ASN A 35 -6.88 12.97 -11.85
C ASN A 35 -7.61 12.88 -10.49
N ASP A 36 -8.41 13.88 -10.14
CA ASP A 36 -9.12 13.93 -8.84
C ASP A 36 -9.96 12.67 -8.56
N THR A 37 -10.70 12.16 -9.56
CA THR A 37 -11.52 10.96 -9.42
C THR A 37 -10.66 9.72 -9.20
N GLU A 38 -9.53 9.63 -9.89
CA GLU A 38 -8.58 8.52 -9.74
C GLU A 38 -7.88 8.54 -8.38
N PHE A 39 -7.52 9.73 -7.89
CA PHE A 39 -6.97 9.88 -6.54
C PHE A 39 -7.99 9.53 -5.47
N ASP A 40 -9.27 9.89 -5.66
CA ASP A 40 -10.35 9.47 -4.79
C ASP A 40 -10.52 7.93 -4.78
N ASN A 41 -10.30 7.23 -5.89
CA ASN A 41 -10.28 5.76 -5.89
C ASN A 41 -9.16 5.19 -5.03
N PHE A 42 -7.96 5.80 -5.01
CA PHE A 42 -6.89 5.39 -4.08
C PHE A 42 -7.27 5.66 -2.62
N LYS A 43 -7.91 6.79 -2.34
CA LYS A 43 -8.43 7.11 -0.99
C LYS A 43 -9.47 6.08 -0.55
N GLU A 44 -10.43 5.74 -1.41
CA GLU A 44 -11.45 4.73 -1.10
C GLU A 44 -10.83 3.35 -0.89
N PHE A 45 -9.88 2.94 -1.71
CA PHE A 45 -9.12 1.71 -1.50
C PHE A 45 -8.46 1.70 -0.10
N ALA A 46 -7.73 2.76 0.25
CA ALA A 46 -7.03 2.83 1.54
C ALA A 46 -8.01 2.82 2.73
N LYS A 47 -9.14 3.52 2.62
CA LYS A 47 -10.19 3.51 3.64
C LYS A 47 -10.80 2.12 3.81
N LYS A 48 -11.21 1.47 2.70
CA LYS A 48 -11.82 0.13 2.73
C LYS A 48 -10.86 -0.90 3.32
N LEU A 49 -9.59 -0.87 2.91
CA LEU A 49 -8.59 -1.78 3.47
C LEU A 49 -8.36 -1.53 4.97
N ALA A 50 -8.34 -0.27 5.42
CA ALA A 50 -8.22 0.04 6.84
C ALA A 50 -9.44 -0.43 7.66
N GLU A 51 -10.65 -0.35 7.09
CA GLU A 51 -11.90 -0.81 7.72
C GLU A 51 -11.97 -2.32 7.91
N SER A 52 -11.27 -3.09 7.08
CA SER A 52 -11.15 -4.54 7.22
C SER A 52 -10.44 -4.99 8.50
N PHE A 53 -9.68 -4.10 9.16
CA PHE A 53 -8.92 -4.43 10.36
C PHE A 53 -9.53 -3.84 11.64
N THR A 54 -9.27 -4.52 12.76
CA THR A 54 -9.61 -3.96 14.08
C THR A 54 -8.68 -2.79 14.41
N ILE A 55 -9.15 -1.56 14.21
CA ILE A 55 -8.44 -0.33 14.56
C ILE A 55 -8.68 0.00 16.04
N SER A 56 -7.62 0.01 16.85
CA SER A 56 -7.69 0.45 18.25
C SER A 56 -6.29 0.71 18.82
N ALA A 57 -6.23 1.34 20.00
CA ALA A 57 -4.96 1.56 20.70
C ALA A 57 -4.13 0.27 20.86
N THR A 58 -4.78 -0.88 20.97
CA THR A 58 -4.14 -2.20 21.16
C THR A 58 -3.76 -2.87 19.84
N TYR A 59 -4.55 -2.71 18.78
CA TYR A 59 -4.49 -3.51 17.55
C TYR A 59 -3.84 -2.74 16.39
N THR A 60 -4.55 -2.47 15.29
CA THR A 60 -3.96 -1.83 14.12
C THR A 60 -3.86 -0.32 14.32
N HIS A 61 -2.68 0.25 14.04
CA HIS A 61 -2.48 1.70 13.90
C HIS A 61 -2.17 2.02 12.44
N VAL A 62 -2.73 3.12 11.92
CA VAL A 62 -2.66 3.46 10.49
C VAL A 62 -1.96 4.80 10.29
N ALA A 63 -1.05 4.87 9.32
CA ALA A 63 -0.44 6.11 8.83
C ALA A 63 -0.57 6.22 7.31
N ALA A 64 -0.41 7.42 6.77
CA ALA A 64 -0.31 7.61 5.32
C ALA A 64 0.77 8.64 4.96
N VAL A 65 1.50 8.32 3.89
CA VAL A 65 2.40 9.20 3.17
C VAL A 65 1.83 9.33 1.76
N TYR A 66 1.75 10.55 1.24
CA TYR A 66 1.44 10.77 -0.18
C TYR A 66 2.69 11.29 -0.88
N PHE A 67 2.85 10.96 -2.16
CA PHE A 67 4.06 11.34 -2.88
C PHE A 67 3.78 11.73 -4.32
N ASN A 68 4.67 12.59 -4.82
CA ASN A 68 4.78 13.00 -6.21
C ASN A 68 6.27 13.12 -6.56
N THR A 69 6.73 14.32 -6.95
CA THR A 69 8.14 14.71 -6.96
C THR A 69 8.80 14.61 -5.58
N LEU A 70 8.05 14.90 -4.53
CA LEU A 70 8.44 14.84 -3.12
C LEU A 70 7.51 13.89 -2.36
N ALA A 71 8.01 13.32 -1.28
CA ALA A 71 7.19 12.60 -0.33
C ALA A 71 6.79 13.52 0.81
N ASN A 72 5.50 13.53 1.15
CA ASN A 72 4.95 14.36 2.19
C ASN A 72 4.16 13.51 3.17
N PHE A 73 4.27 13.87 4.43
CA PHE A 73 3.50 13.23 5.47
C PHE A 73 2.02 13.58 5.31
N GLY A 74 1.16 12.56 5.17
CA GLY A 74 -0.28 12.72 5.23
C GLY A 74 -0.72 12.81 6.69
N PHE A 75 -0.49 11.74 7.44
CA PHE A 75 -0.74 11.69 8.87
C PHE A 75 0.03 10.57 9.59
N ASN A 76 0.26 10.74 10.89
CA ASN A 76 0.97 9.78 11.74
C ASN A 76 0.06 8.64 12.17
N LEU A 77 0.64 7.56 12.69
CA LEU A 77 -0.05 6.41 13.25
C LEU A 77 -1.21 6.83 14.16
N LYS A 78 -2.43 6.57 13.68
CA LYS A 78 -3.72 6.80 14.35
C LYS A 78 -4.38 5.46 14.63
N TYR A 79 -5.27 5.45 15.61
CA TYR A 79 -5.95 4.24 16.08
C TYR A 79 -7.46 4.44 16.27
N ASP A 80 -8.04 5.37 15.52
CA ASP A 80 -9.48 5.60 15.42
C ASP A 80 -9.87 5.62 13.94
N ILE A 81 -10.75 4.71 13.54
CA ILE A 81 -11.13 4.53 12.13
C ILE A 81 -11.78 5.78 11.52
N ASN A 82 -12.59 6.52 12.28
CA ASN A 82 -13.23 7.73 11.78
C ASN A 82 -12.19 8.84 11.56
N VAL A 83 -11.25 8.99 12.50
CA VAL A 83 -10.15 9.96 12.36
C VAL A 83 -9.23 9.60 11.18
N ILE A 84 -8.98 8.31 10.94
CA ILE A 84 -8.19 7.82 9.81
C ILE A 84 -8.89 8.15 8.49
N LYS A 85 -10.17 7.81 8.35
CA LYS A 85 -10.94 8.10 7.12
C LYS A 85 -10.96 9.59 6.80
N THR A 86 -11.26 10.43 7.80
CA THR A 86 -11.22 11.89 7.63
C THR A 86 -9.81 12.38 7.27
N ALA A 87 -8.75 11.77 7.82
CA ALA A 87 -7.37 12.15 7.47
C ALA A 87 -7.01 11.74 6.02
N ILE A 88 -7.50 10.59 5.54
CA ILE A 88 -7.34 10.15 4.14
C ILE A 88 -8.10 11.08 3.18
N ASP A 89 -9.34 11.42 3.50
CA ASP A 89 -10.17 12.32 2.69
C ASP A 89 -9.50 13.69 2.48
N ASN A 90 -8.83 14.19 3.54
CA ASN A 90 -8.15 15.48 3.54
C ASN A 90 -6.74 15.47 2.91
N LEU A 91 -6.27 14.35 2.35
CA LEU A 91 -4.99 14.34 1.63
C LEU A 91 -5.09 15.28 0.42
N PRO A 92 -4.13 16.21 0.26
CA PRO A 92 -4.19 17.22 -0.80
C PRO A 92 -3.87 16.59 -2.15
N ASN A 93 -4.58 16.96 -3.21
CA ASN A 93 -4.20 16.60 -4.58
C ASN A 93 -3.35 17.73 -5.17
N ILE A 94 -2.07 17.46 -5.44
CA ILE A 94 -1.11 18.47 -5.88
C ILE A 94 -0.40 18.11 -7.18
N GLY A 95 -0.48 16.85 -7.63
CA GLY A 95 0.18 16.38 -8.85
C GLY A 95 1.71 16.49 -8.79
N GLY A 96 2.40 16.09 -9.86
CA GLY A 96 3.87 16.17 -9.97
C GLY A 96 4.48 14.96 -10.65
N GLY A 97 5.78 14.70 -10.44
CA GLY A 97 6.41 13.47 -10.91
C GLY A 97 6.03 12.25 -10.06
N THR A 98 6.56 11.08 -10.42
CA THR A 98 6.32 9.83 -9.69
C THR A 98 7.64 9.34 -9.10
N HIS A 99 8.00 9.73 -7.86
CA HIS A 99 9.30 9.35 -7.25
C HIS A 99 9.12 8.36 -6.08
N ILE A 100 8.85 7.11 -6.42
CA ILE A 100 8.61 6.02 -5.48
C ILE A 100 9.87 5.73 -4.64
N GLY A 101 11.07 5.78 -5.20
CA GLY A 101 12.31 5.48 -4.48
C GLY A 101 12.56 6.44 -3.30
N LYS A 102 12.44 7.75 -3.56
CA LYS A 102 12.45 8.77 -2.51
C LYS A 102 11.33 8.56 -1.50
N ALA A 103 10.14 8.19 -1.96
CA ALA A 103 8.98 8.03 -1.09
C ALA A 103 9.07 6.81 -0.16
N LEU A 104 9.65 5.70 -0.64
CA LEU A 104 10.00 4.53 0.16
C LEU A 104 11.01 4.90 1.24
N THR A 105 12.07 5.64 0.87
CA THR A 105 13.09 6.12 1.82
C THR A 105 12.47 7.02 2.89
N TYR A 106 11.63 7.98 2.47
CA TYR A 106 10.93 8.88 3.38
C TYR A 106 10.02 8.11 4.36
N THR A 107 9.28 7.12 3.86
CA THR A 107 8.38 6.30 4.68
C THR A 107 9.15 5.49 5.72
N LEU A 108 10.28 4.89 5.31
CA LEU A 108 11.16 4.19 6.24
C LEU A 108 11.65 5.12 7.36
N ASP A 109 12.19 6.29 7.00
CA ASP A 109 12.85 7.19 7.95
C ASP A 109 11.88 7.93 8.87
N ASN A 110 10.70 8.30 8.36
CA ASN A 110 9.75 9.18 9.06
C ASN A 110 8.51 8.46 9.60
N VAL A 111 8.31 7.19 9.26
CA VAL A 111 7.20 6.38 9.78
C VAL A 111 7.74 5.17 10.53
N PHE A 112 8.39 4.23 9.82
CA PHE A 112 8.74 2.94 10.42
C PHE A 112 9.84 3.04 11.49
N LYS A 113 10.92 3.81 11.26
CA LYS A 113 12.00 3.98 12.23
C LYS A 113 11.59 4.71 13.52
N VAL A 114 10.54 5.53 13.43
CA VAL A 114 10.05 6.35 14.55
C VAL A 114 8.72 5.86 15.12
N ALA A 115 8.19 4.73 14.61
CA ALA A 115 6.93 4.17 15.08
C ALA A 115 7.01 3.84 16.58
N PRO A 116 6.00 4.19 17.40
CA PRO A 116 6.02 3.90 18.83
C PRO A 116 6.06 2.40 19.15
N ARG A 117 5.54 1.57 18.25
CA ARG A 117 5.44 0.11 18.40
C ARG A 117 6.35 -0.56 17.37
N GLN A 118 7.56 -0.91 17.78
CA GLN A 118 8.56 -1.54 16.92
C GLN A 118 8.47 -3.08 16.92
N ASN A 119 7.76 -3.67 17.87
CA ASN A 119 7.65 -5.13 18.10
C ASN A 119 6.31 -5.71 17.62
N VAL A 120 5.72 -5.12 16.58
CA VAL A 120 4.45 -5.52 15.96
C VAL A 120 4.66 -5.70 14.46
N LYS A 121 3.69 -6.27 13.73
CA LYS A 121 3.75 -6.35 12.26
C LYS A 121 3.92 -4.95 11.68
N ASN A 122 4.77 -4.79 10.69
CA ASN A 122 4.79 -3.60 9.87
C ASN A 122 4.38 -3.97 8.46
N VAL A 123 3.35 -3.27 7.96
CA VAL A 123 2.81 -3.47 6.62
C VAL A 123 2.87 -2.14 5.90
N LEU A 124 3.43 -2.16 4.69
CA LEU A 124 3.40 -1.04 3.76
C LEU A 124 2.55 -1.43 2.55
N VAL A 125 1.56 -0.61 2.22
CA VAL A 125 0.77 -0.74 0.99
C VAL A 125 1.09 0.43 0.09
N VAL A 126 1.75 0.15 -1.03
CA VAL A 126 2.13 1.14 -2.05
C VAL A 126 1.04 1.18 -3.12
N LEU A 127 0.43 2.35 -3.33
CA LEU A 127 -0.56 2.60 -4.38
C LEU A 127 0.08 3.49 -5.46
N THR A 128 0.06 3.07 -6.72
CA THR A 128 0.63 3.86 -7.84
C THR A 128 -0.02 3.54 -9.18
N ASP A 129 -0.06 4.52 -10.09
CA ASP A 129 -0.55 4.34 -11.46
C ASP A 129 0.58 4.34 -12.53
N GLY A 130 1.82 4.52 -12.09
CA GLY A 130 2.90 4.90 -12.98
C GLY A 130 4.26 4.35 -12.58
N LYS A 131 5.18 4.38 -13.54
CA LYS A 131 6.57 4.00 -13.26
C LYS A 131 7.30 5.10 -12.54
N SER A 132 8.15 4.70 -11.59
CA SER A 132 8.98 5.66 -10.88
C SER A 132 9.98 6.35 -11.82
N HIS A 133 10.16 7.65 -11.62
CA HIS A 133 11.17 8.50 -12.24
C HIS A 133 12.56 8.38 -11.58
N ASP A 134 12.64 7.67 -10.45
CA ASP A 134 13.88 7.33 -9.74
C ASP A 134 14.02 5.82 -9.49
N SER A 135 15.20 5.38 -9.06
CA SER A 135 15.46 3.97 -8.76
C SER A 135 14.73 3.53 -7.50
N VAL A 136 13.98 2.43 -7.60
CA VAL A 136 13.23 1.84 -6.48
C VAL A 136 13.96 0.68 -5.81
N THR A 137 14.97 0.09 -6.45
CA THR A 137 15.58 -1.18 -6.02
C THR A 137 16.18 -1.11 -4.63
N LEU A 138 17.06 -0.14 -4.37
CA LEU A 138 17.70 0.01 -3.06
C LEU A 138 16.71 0.49 -1.98
N PRO A 139 15.86 1.51 -2.24
CA PRO A 139 14.84 1.92 -1.27
C PRO A 139 13.86 0.81 -0.88
N ALA A 140 13.37 0.02 -1.83
CA ALA A 140 12.46 -1.09 -1.56
C ALA A 140 13.14 -2.16 -0.71
N ALA A 141 14.37 -2.55 -1.07
CA ALA A 141 15.15 -3.49 -0.26
C ALA A 141 15.43 -2.96 1.15
N ALA A 142 15.68 -1.66 1.31
CA ALA A 142 15.91 -1.04 2.61
C ALA A 142 14.65 -1.04 3.50
N VAL A 143 13.46 -0.85 2.91
CA VAL A 143 12.18 -0.98 3.61
C VAL A 143 11.97 -2.42 4.05
N ARG A 144 12.03 -3.39 3.12
CA ARG A 144 11.80 -4.82 3.43
C ARG A 144 12.76 -5.36 4.48
N ASN A 145 14.04 -5.00 4.38
CA ASN A 145 15.10 -5.45 5.28
C ASN A 145 15.28 -4.55 6.52
N TYR A 146 14.37 -3.61 6.79
CA TYR A 146 14.38 -2.88 8.05
C TYR A 146 14.27 -3.87 9.21
N GLY A 147 14.97 -3.64 10.32
CA GLY A 147 15.22 -4.65 11.37
C GLY A 147 14.00 -5.49 11.80
N PRO A 148 12.86 -4.89 12.17
CA PRO A 148 11.62 -5.62 12.50
C PRO A 148 10.91 -6.33 11.34
N GLY A 149 11.39 -6.17 10.11
CA GLY A 149 10.71 -6.54 8.86
C GLY A 149 9.59 -5.56 8.51
N VAL A 150 9.44 -5.26 7.21
CA VAL A 150 8.25 -4.60 6.66
C VAL A 150 7.74 -5.45 5.51
N GLU A 151 6.52 -5.96 5.64
CA GLU A 151 5.81 -6.65 4.56
C GLU A 151 5.25 -5.58 3.61
N VAL A 152 5.70 -5.60 2.36
CA VAL A 152 5.36 -4.58 1.35
C VAL A 152 4.43 -5.18 0.31
N PHE A 153 3.25 -4.59 0.19
CA PHE A 153 2.27 -4.85 -0.86
C PHE A 153 2.31 -3.74 -1.89
N ALA A 154 2.31 -4.09 -3.17
CA ALA A 154 2.23 -3.13 -4.27
C ALA A 154 0.89 -3.30 -5.00
N VAL A 155 0.10 -2.23 -5.04
CA VAL A 155 -1.18 -2.16 -5.76
C VAL A 155 -1.05 -1.15 -6.89
N GLY A 156 -1.00 -1.66 -8.12
CA GLY A 156 -0.77 -0.87 -9.33
C GLY A 156 -2.01 -0.73 -10.22
N VAL A 157 -2.23 0.47 -10.75
CA VAL A 157 -3.23 0.72 -11.80
C VAL A 157 -2.54 1.16 -13.08
N GLY A 158 -2.49 0.31 -14.11
CA GLY A 158 -1.81 0.66 -15.35
C GLY A 158 -1.58 -0.54 -16.23
N ALA A 159 -0.78 -0.43 -17.27
CA ALA A 159 -0.50 -1.55 -18.16
C ALA A 159 1.00 -1.64 -18.51
N GLY A 160 1.41 -2.85 -18.89
CA GLY A 160 2.71 -3.13 -19.48
C GLY A 160 3.69 -3.84 -18.54
N ASP A 161 4.43 -4.78 -19.10
CA ASP A 161 5.35 -5.67 -18.37
C ASP A 161 6.39 -4.91 -17.55
N SER A 162 6.87 -3.77 -18.06
CA SER A 162 7.89 -2.99 -17.36
C SER A 162 7.35 -2.24 -16.14
N PHE A 163 6.04 -1.99 -16.07
CA PHE A 163 5.36 -1.45 -14.90
C PHE A 163 5.17 -2.55 -13.86
N VAL A 164 4.62 -3.70 -14.27
CA VAL A 164 4.46 -4.88 -13.40
C VAL A 164 5.80 -5.31 -12.80
N ALA A 165 6.85 -5.41 -13.62
CA ALA A 165 8.20 -5.74 -13.14
C ALA A 165 8.73 -4.74 -12.08
N GLN A 166 8.32 -3.48 -12.13
CA GLN A 166 8.68 -2.52 -11.08
C GLN A 166 7.90 -2.76 -9.79
N LEU A 167 6.62 -3.13 -9.87
CA LEU A 167 5.83 -3.51 -8.71
C LEU A 167 6.46 -4.72 -7.99
N ASN A 168 6.91 -5.73 -8.74
CA ASN A 168 7.64 -6.88 -8.19
C ASN A 168 8.93 -6.47 -7.47
N VAL A 169 9.67 -5.49 -8.01
CA VAL A 169 10.86 -4.94 -7.33
C VAL A 169 10.50 -4.23 -6.02
N ILE A 170 9.31 -3.64 -5.90
CA ILE A 170 8.83 -2.90 -4.73
C ILE A 170 8.24 -3.83 -3.65
N ALA A 171 7.43 -4.81 -4.06
CA ALA A 171 6.70 -5.71 -3.18
C ALA A 171 7.61 -6.73 -2.47
N SER A 172 7.09 -7.41 -1.46
CA SER A 172 7.78 -8.54 -0.83
C SER A 172 7.60 -9.81 -1.65
N ASP A 173 8.51 -10.77 -1.46
CA ASP A 173 8.39 -12.08 -2.09
C ASP A 173 7.44 -12.99 -1.27
N PRO A 174 6.67 -13.87 -1.93
CA PRO A 174 6.58 -14.03 -3.38
C PRO A 174 5.65 -12.97 -4.02
N ASP A 175 5.95 -12.59 -5.27
CA ASP A 175 5.16 -11.59 -6.02
C ASP A 175 3.67 -11.93 -6.10
N GLU A 176 3.32 -13.21 -6.22
CA GLU A 176 1.92 -13.69 -6.34
C GLU A 176 1.05 -13.38 -5.12
N ASP A 177 1.66 -13.17 -3.96
CA ASP A 177 0.96 -12.82 -2.71
C ASP A 177 1.01 -11.31 -2.42
N HIS A 178 1.88 -10.54 -3.10
CA HIS A 178 2.16 -9.14 -2.71
C HIS A 178 1.99 -8.12 -3.83
N VAL A 179 1.81 -8.54 -5.07
CA VAL A 179 1.59 -7.66 -6.23
C VAL A 179 0.16 -7.81 -6.72
N PHE A 180 -0.59 -6.72 -6.61
CA PHE A 180 -1.96 -6.62 -7.09
C PHE A 180 -2.00 -5.56 -8.18
N HIS A 181 -2.51 -5.92 -9.35
CA HIS A 181 -2.48 -5.05 -10.51
C HIS A 181 -3.78 -5.12 -11.27
N VAL A 182 -4.26 -3.96 -11.71
CA VAL A 182 -5.41 -3.80 -12.59
C VAL A 182 -5.07 -2.82 -13.72
N GLU A 183 -5.78 -2.90 -14.83
CA GLU A 183 -5.54 -1.99 -15.96
C GLU A 183 -6.25 -0.64 -15.79
N HIS A 184 -7.34 -0.61 -15.02
CA HIS A 184 -8.18 0.57 -14.88
C HIS A 184 -8.54 0.86 -13.42
N PHE A 185 -8.62 2.15 -13.08
CA PHE A 185 -8.98 2.61 -11.73
C PHE A 185 -10.34 2.11 -11.26
N SER A 186 -11.29 1.90 -12.17
CA SER A 186 -12.60 1.32 -11.85
C SER A 186 -12.54 -0.09 -11.24
N GLN A 187 -11.40 -0.76 -11.34
CA GLN A 187 -11.19 -2.12 -10.84
C GLN A 187 -10.41 -2.16 -9.53
N ILE A 188 -9.77 -1.06 -9.11
CA ILE A 188 -8.83 -1.10 -7.98
C ILE A 188 -9.50 -1.58 -6.69
N GLU A 189 -10.73 -1.14 -6.42
CA GLU A 189 -11.45 -1.54 -5.22
C GLU A 189 -11.68 -3.06 -5.15
N SER A 190 -11.76 -3.75 -6.29
CA SER A 190 -11.94 -5.21 -6.33
C SER A 190 -10.73 -5.96 -5.78
N THR A 191 -9.56 -5.32 -5.69
CA THR A 191 -8.34 -5.91 -5.13
C THR A 191 -8.28 -5.85 -3.60
N THR A 192 -9.12 -5.03 -2.96
CA THR A 192 -9.09 -4.79 -1.50
C THR A 192 -9.18 -6.09 -0.70
N GLY A 193 -10.12 -6.97 -1.05
CA GLY A 193 -10.32 -8.24 -0.34
C GLY A 193 -9.14 -9.20 -0.50
N ALA A 194 -8.49 -9.21 -1.67
CA ALA A 194 -7.32 -10.06 -1.90
C ALA A 194 -6.11 -9.54 -1.12
N VAL A 195 -5.90 -8.22 -1.07
CA VAL A 195 -4.85 -7.59 -0.25
C VAL A 195 -5.11 -7.84 1.24
N GLU A 196 -6.37 -7.72 1.68
CA GLU A 196 -6.77 -8.06 3.05
C GLU A 196 -6.41 -9.53 3.37
N ASP A 197 -6.84 -10.47 2.53
CA ASP A 197 -6.60 -11.91 2.73
C ASP A 197 -5.10 -12.20 2.91
N GLU A 198 -4.22 -11.61 2.10
CA GLU A 198 -2.77 -11.81 2.23
C GLU A 198 -2.18 -11.15 3.48
N ILE A 199 -2.61 -9.92 3.82
CA ILE A 199 -2.20 -9.28 5.09
C ILE A 199 -2.63 -10.14 6.29
N CYS A 200 -3.81 -10.77 6.23
CA CYS A 200 -4.34 -11.61 7.31
C CYS A 200 -3.63 -12.97 7.42
N LYS A 201 -3.11 -13.51 6.31
CA LYS A 201 -2.32 -14.76 6.30
C LYS A 201 -0.88 -14.58 6.78
N GLY A 202 -0.30 -13.40 6.58
CA GLY A 202 1.13 -13.17 6.81
C GLY A 202 1.61 -13.67 8.17
N LYS A 203 2.63 -14.54 8.15
CA LYS A 203 3.20 -15.23 9.32
C LYS A 203 4.18 -14.32 10.07
N TYR A 204 4.20 -14.44 11.39
CA TYR A 204 5.20 -13.86 12.29
C TYR A 204 6.22 -14.92 12.68
#